data_AF-A0A1I6U5V1-F1
#
_entry.id   AF-A0A1I6U5V1-F1
#
_cell.length_a   1.000
_cell.length_b   1.000
_cell.length_c   1.000
_cell.angle_alpha   90.00
_cell.angle_beta   90.00
_cell.angle_gamma   90.00
#
_symmetry.space_group_name_H-M   'P 1'
#
loop_
_entity.id
_entity.type
_entity.pdbx_description
1 polymer ?
#
loop_
_entity_poly.entity_id
_entity_poly.type
_entity_poly.pdbx_seq_one_letter_code
_entity_poly.pdbx_strand_id
1 'polypeptide(L)'
;MPELSRRTLLAGTAAAAGLSLAGPYAHAATRVPLTREEHRVVVIGSGFGGGVTALRFAQAGIPVLVLERGKRWPTGPNSDTFPTLATLDKRLFWMGSGPSLFGIEPPPFERYTGLLERVAGNGMDIMCAAGVGGGSLLYQGMTLQPTEEVFNANMPEKLDYARMDSVYYRRVAEMLQIATAPDELINSDSYRASRIFARNARDAGFSVEKIPMPIDWDYALRELRGEMKPSYTNGNCAFGVNNGGKHSVDVTYLAQAEATGKVTVAPQHNVTEVAQTRDGRWQVHVDRIAQDGTVLEQKIITTPALVMAAGTAGTTRLLMRAAAKDQIRDMPDGLGSNWGSNGDRIYTWTSLEDDFGMPQGGPVVFGSKEWDDPTLANTVIQASIPPTPNLRTTMLVGYGVSSGRGRFSYDSTKDDAVLNWPSQADSTLAKRVDERVAAVAGTGSVRLDTTSLVPNTWHPLGGASMNVVCDLEGRGEGPPRSLRARRGAHARQHRRLQPVDDHRGGGRARHRRAPRPGRRRGVLITPVPRHRRSRATGRRRGTGFTGARRRGTPPGRSCAAPSYGA
;
A
#
# COMPACT_ATOMS: atom_id res chain seq x y z
N MET A 1 64.66 -15.69 -20.57
CA MET A 1 65.58 -15.33 -19.46
C MET A 1 65.89 -13.84 -19.57
N PRO A 2 66.01 -13.05 -18.49
CA PRO A 2 65.38 -13.08 -17.17
C PRO A 2 64.63 -11.76 -16.86
N GLU A 3 63.85 -11.75 -15.77
CA GLU A 3 63.45 -10.51 -15.08
C GLU A 3 64.64 -9.91 -14.31
N LEU A 4 64.58 -8.58 -14.09
CA LEU A 4 65.04 -7.76 -12.95
C LEU A 4 65.47 -6.37 -13.48
N SER A 5 65.26 -5.22 -12.83
CA SER A 5 64.99 -4.93 -11.43
C SER A 5 64.49 -3.47 -11.26
N ARG A 6 63.74 -3.26 -10.18
CA ARG A 6 63.44 -1.96 -9.55
C ARG A 6 64.74 -1.27 -9.10
N ARG A 7 65.35 -0.40 -9.92
CA ARG A 7 66.21 0.72 -9.47
C ARG A 7 66.69 1.60 -10.63
N THR A 8 65.78 2.33 -11.27
CA THR A 8 66.13 3.62 -11.89
C THR A 8 64.94 4.57 -11.75
N LEU A 9 64.69 4.92 -10.49
CA LEU A 9 63.84 6.04 -10.11
C LEU A 9 64.64 7.33 -10.33
N LEU A 10 63.97 8.37 -10.83
CA LEU A 10 64.35 9.80 -10.78
C LEU A 10 65.49 10.28 -11.70
N ALA A 11 65.12 10.70 -12.91
CA ALA A 11 65.57 11.98 -13.50
C ALA A 11 64.86 12.19 -14.84
N GLY A 12 63.99 13.21 -14.95
CA GLY A 12 63.42 13.59 -16.25
C GLY A 12 62.09 14.32 -16.22
N THR A 13 61.96 15.38 -15.40
CA THR A 13 60.90 16.38 -15.57
C THR A 13 61.38 17.49 -16.49
N ALA A 14 60.86 17.57 -17.72
CA ALA A 14 60.63 18.83 -18.43
C ALA A 14 59.78 18.64 -19.70
N ALA A 15 58.61 19.29 -19.70
CA ALA A 15 57.92 19.96 -20.80
C ALA A 15 57.44 19.16 -22.04
N ALA A 16 56.13 18.87 -22.05
CA ALA A 16 55.31 18.98 -23.25
C ALA A 16 53.95 19.59 -22.88
N ALA A 17 53.77 20.87 -23.18
CA ALA A 17 52.52 21.58 -23.01
C ALA A 17 51.52 21.15 -24.11
N GLY A 18 50.52 20.37 -23.73
CA GLY A 18 49.39 20.03 -24.58
C GLY A 18 48.27 21.08 -24.45
N LEU A 19 48.00 21.79 -25.54
CA LEU A 19 46.87 22.70 -25.72
C LEU A 19 45.55 22.00 -25.37
N SER A 20 44.96 22.38 -24.24
CA SER A 20 43.58 22.02 -23.88
C SER A 20 42.66 23.09 -24.47
N LEU A 21 42.00 22.80 -25.60
CA LEU A 21 40.87 23.59 -26.09
C LEU A 21 39.65 23.32 -25.18
N ALA A 22 39.63 23.96 -24.02
CA ALA A 22 38.43 24.08 -23.20
C ALA A 22 37.54 25.17 -23.83
N GLY A 23 36.64 24.77 -24.73
CA GLY A 23 35.57 25.65 -25.19
C GLY A 23 34.65 26.03 -24.03
N PRO A 24 34.18 27.29 -23.94
CA PRO A 24 33.30 27.72 -22.86
C PRO A 24 31.87 27.23 -23.13
N TYR A 25 31.60 25.94 -22.91
CA TYR A 25 30.24 25.49 -22.65
C TYR A 25 29.96 25.67 -21.16
N ALA A 26 29.91 26.92 -20.73
CA ALA A 26 29.14 27.26 -19.55
C ALA A 26 27.68 26.91 -19.88
N HIS A 27 27.20 25.73 -19.48
CA HIS A 27 25.77 25.51 -19.34
C HIS A 27 25.30 26.56 -18.34
N ALA A 28 24.73 27.66 -18.85
CA ALA A 28 23.98 28.60 -18.04
C ALA A 28 22.97 27.75 -17.26
N ALA A 29 23.12 27.67 -15.94
CA ALA A 29 22.18 26.96 -15.09
C ALA A 29 20.79 27.56 -15.36
N THR A 30 19.96 26.82 -16.09
CA THR A 30 18.61 27.23 -16.40
C THR A 30 17.88 27.36 -15.06
N ARG A 31 17.53 28.59 -14.70
CA ARG A 31 16.86 28.88 -13.45
C ARG A 31 15.49 28.20 -13.46
N VAL A 32 15.29 27.19 -12.63
CA VAL A 32 13.99 26.53 -12.48
C VAL A 32 12.97 27.57 -11.97
N PRO A 33 11.85 27.80 -12.67
CA PRO A 33 10.86 28.78 -12.26
C PRO A 33 10.18 28.37 -10.95
N LEU A 34 9.87 29.35 -10.10
CA LEU A 34 9.13 29.17 -8.86
C LEU A 34 7.76 29.87 -8.96
N THR A 35 6.68 29.11 -8.86
CA THR A 35 5.31 29.64 -8.87
C THR A 35 4.61 29.42 -7.53
N ARG A 36 3.55 30.20 -7.30
CA ARG A 36 2.73 30.15 -6.09
C ARG A 36 1.27 30.08 -6.47
N GLU A 37 0.55 29.17 -5.84
CA GLU A 37 -0.87 28.93 -6.11
C GLU A 37 -1.64 28.81 -4.80
N GLU A 38 -2.94 29.10 -4.84
CA GLU A 38 -3.85 28.86 -3.72
C GLU A 38 -5.02 27.99 -4.19
N HIS A 39 -5.26 26.90 -3.47
CA HIS A 39 -6.32 25.93 -3.78
C HIS A 39 -7.18 25.68 -2.55
N ARG A 40 -8.45 25.32 -2.78
CA ARG A 40 -9.41 25.11 -1.69
C ARG A 40 -9.14 23.83 -0.91
N VAL A 41 -8.88 22.73 -1.62
CA VAL A 41 -8.46 21.44 -1.09
C VAL A 41 -7.33 20.92 -1.96
N VAL A 42 -6.26 20.45 -1.33
CA VAL A 42 -5.18 19.72 -2.01
C VAL A 42 -5.17 18.29 -1.49
N VAL A 43 -5.13 17.32 -2.40
CA VAL A 43 -4.96 15.89 -2.10
C VAL A 43 -3.61 15.46 -2.64
N ILE A 44 -2.74 14.91 -1.79
CA ILE A 44 -1.43 14.38 -2.20
C ILE A 44 -1.57 12.88 -2.44
N GLY A 45 -1.39 12.45 -3.68
CA GLY A 45 -1.51 11.05 -4.10
C GLY A 45 -2.89 10.73 -4.68
N SER A 46 -2.89 9.88 -5.72
CA SER A 46 -4.09 9.57 -6.52
C SER A 46 -4.55 8.10 -6.42
N GLY A 47 -4.04 7.34 -5.44
CA GLY A 47 -4.49 5.97 -5.16
C GLY A 47 -5.90 5.91 -4.55
N PHE A 48 -6.30 4.76 -3.99
CA PHE A 48 -7.64 4.56 -3.42
C PHE A 48 -8.10 5.69 -2.50
N GLY A 49 -7.29 6.07 -1.51
CA GLY A 49 -7.61 7.18 -0.60
C GLY A 49 -7.80 8.53 -1.30
N GLY A 50 -6.94 8.82 -2.29
CA GLY A 50 -6.96 10.07 -3.03
C GLY A 50 -8.16 10.17 -3.98
N GLY A 51 -8.39 9.13 -4.77
CA GLY A 51 -9.51 9.07 -5.72
C GLY A 51 -10.87 9.09 -5.03
N VAL A 52 -11.06 8.30 -3.97
CA VAL A 52 -12.30 8.33 -3.17
C VAL A 52 -12.53 9.72 -2.60
N THR A 53 -11.51 10.30 -1.96
CA THR A 53 -11.63 11.62 -1.31
C THR A 53 -11.93 12.72 -2.32
N ALA A 54 -11.22 12.73 -3.45
CA ALA A 54 -11.43 13.71 -4.52
C ALA A 54 -12.87 13.66 -5.04
N LEU A 55 -13.38 12.47 -5.35
CA LEU A 55 -14.76 12.30 -5.82
C LEU A 55 -15.78 12.82 -4.79
N ARG A 56 -15.61 12.48 -3.50
CA ARG A 56 -16.59 12.92 -2.47
C ARG A 56 -16.56 14.42 -2.22
N PHE A 57 -15.40 15.06 -2.27
CA PHE A 57 -15.33 16.52 -2.22
C PHE A 57 -15.97 17.17 -3.45
N ALA A 58 -15.72 16.61 -4.64
CA ALA A 58 -16.29 17.10 -5.89
C ALA A 58 -17.82 17.02 -5.91
N GLN A 59 -18.37 15.89 -5.45
CA GLN A 59 -19.82 15.69 -5.28
C GLN A 59 -20.43 16.66 -4.26
N ALA A 60 -19.65 17.11 -3.28
CA ALA A 60 -20.03 18.18 -2.36
C ALA A 60 -19.82 19.60 -2.95
N GLY A 61 -19.46 19.72 -4.23
CA GLY A 61 -19.24 21.00 -4.93
C GLY A 61 -17.93 21.70 -4.59
N ILE A 62 -16.99 21.01 -3.92
CA ILE A 62 -15.73 21.59 -3.46
C ILE A 62 -14.65 21.36 -4.51
N PRO A 63 -13.95 22.40 -5.01
CA PRO A 63 -12.87 22.22 -5.95
C PRO A 63 -11.64 21.59 -5.28
N VAL A 64 -11.01 20.65 -5.97
CA VAL A 64 -9.89 19.84 -5.48
C VAL A 64 -8.76 19.81 -6.50
N LEU A 65 -7.54 20.04 -6.03
CA LEU A 65 -6.31 19.70 -6.76
C LEU A 65 -5.74 18.38 -6.23
N VAL A 66 -5.62 17.37 -7.07
CA VAL A 66 -4.93 16.10 -6.76
C VAL A 66 -3.53 16.16 -7.34
N LEU A 67 -2.51 16.02 -6.51
CA LEU A 67 -1.10 15.99 -6.92
C LEU A 67 -0.62 14.54 -6.98
N GLU A 68 -0.19 14.10 -8.16
CA GLU A 68 0.36 12.76 -8.37
C GLU A 68 1.78 12.87 -8.90
N ARG A 69 2.73 12.17 -8.26
CA ARG A 69 4.13 12.18 -8.71
C ARG A 69 4.31 11.41 -10.02
N GLY A 70 3.55 10.36 -10.24
CA GLY A 70 3.60 9.54 -11.45
C GLY A 70 2.88 10.14 -12.65
N LYS A 71 2.95 9.44 -13.77
CA LYS A 71 2.23 9.77 -15.01
C LYS A 71 0.87 9.06 -15.10
N ARG A 72 0.08 9.41 -16.12
CA ARG A 72 -1.08 8.60 -16.54
C ARG A 72 -0.61 7.39 -17.34
N TRP A 73 -1.31 6.27 -17.18
CA TRP A 73 -1.05 5.00 -17.85
C TRP A 73 -2.29 4.58 -18.64
N PRO A 74 -2.57 5.19 -19.81
CA PRO A 74 -3.78 4.89 -20.59
C PRO A 74 -3.80 3.45 -21.07
N THR A 75 -4.93 2.77 -20.90
CA THR A 75 -5.12 1.37 -21.32
C THR A 75 -6.25 1.27 -22.34
N GLY A 76 -6.34 0.12 -22.99
CA GLY A 76 -7.38 -0.16 -23.96
C GLY A 76 -7.04 -1.36 -24.83
N PRO A 77 -7.99 -1.84 -25.65
CA PRO A 77 -7.74 -2.93 -26.58
C PRO A 77 -6.46 -2.71 -27.38
N ASN A 78 -5.54 -3.66 -27.30
CA ASN A 78 -4.26 -3.65 -28.01
C ASN A 78 -3.22 -2.57 -27.59
N SER A 79 -3.42 -1.91 -26.45
CA SER A 79 -2.43 -0.98 -25.85
C SER A 79 -1.11 -1.70 -25.50
N ASP A 80 -0.02 -0.96 -25.49
CA ASP A 80 1.31 -1.40 -25.03
C ASP A 80 1.90 -0.41 -24.03
N THR A 81 1.05 0.07 -23.12
CA THR A 81 1.38 1.13 -22.18
C THR A 81 2.22 0.63 -21.02
N PHE A 82 1.81 -0.49 -20.41
CA PHE A 82 2.56 -1.18 -19.37
C PHE A 82 3.58 -2.15 -20.00
N PRO A 83 4.80 -2.25 -19.43
CA PRO A 83 5.78 -3.22 -19.90
C PRO A 83 5.31 -4.65 -19.58
N THR A 84 5.70 -5.59 -20.44
CA THR A 84 5.56 -7.03 -20.20
C THR A 84 6.94 -7.63 -19.92
N LEU A 85 7.04 -8.92 -19.59
CA LEU A 85 8.35 -9.57 -19.54
C LEU A 85 9.10 -9.48 -20.87
N ALA A 86 8.38 -9.55 -22.00
CA ALA A 86 8.97 -9.46 -23.33
C ALA A 86 9.37 -8.03 -23.73
N THR A 87 8.77 -7.01 -23.11
CA THR A 87 8.98 -5.59 -23.42
C THR A 87 9.49 -4.81 -22.21
N LEU A 88 10.25 -5.50 -21.34
CA LEU A 88 10.76 -4.94 -20.10
C LEU A 88 11.70 -3.76 -20.37
N ASP A 89 11.37 -2.59 -19.84
CA ASP A 89 12.17 -1.38 -20.00
C ASP A 89 12.00 -0.42 -18.80
N LYS A 90 12.52 0.81 -18.95
CA LYS A 90 12.46 1.90 -17.96
C LYS A 90 11.06 2.20 -17.42
N ARG A 91 9.99 1.85 -18.13
CA ARG A 91 8.60 2.02 -17.68
C ARG A 91 8.30 1.24 -16.40
N LEU A 92 9.07 0.20 -16.09
CA LEU A 92 8.81 -0.60 -14.90
C LEU A 92 9.13 0.18 -13.62
N PHE A 93 10.31 0.80 -13.50
CA PHE A 93 10.77 1.34 -12.21
C PHE A 93 10.68 2.85 -12.11
N TRP A 94 10.07 3.31 -11.03
CA TRP A 94 10.06 4.71 -10.64
C TRP A 94 11.48 5.19 -10.29
N MET A 95 11.98 6.17 -11.04
CA MET A 95 13.24 6.90 -10.81
C MET A 95 14.47 5.99 -10.58
N GLY A 96 14.48 4.81 -11.23
CA GLY A 96 15.58 3.86 -11.10
C GLY A 96 15.67 3.18 -9.72
N SER A 97 14.58 3.17 -8.93
CA SER A 97 14.50 2.50 -7.61
C SER A 97 14.60 0.97 -7.65
N GLY A 98 14.89 0.38 -8.81
CA GLY A 98 14.79 -1.04 -9.14
C GLY A 98 15.08 -2.00 -7.97
N PRO A 99 14.09 -2.76 -7.48
CA PRO A 99 14.31 -3.92 -6.62
C PRO A 99 14.88 -5.08 -7.41
N SER A 100 15.65 -5.94 -6.73
CA SER A 100 15.87 -7.30 -7.20
C SER A 100 14.51 -8.00 -7.32
N LEU A 101 14.14 -8.42 -8.54
CA LEU A 101 12.90 -9.16 -8.80
C LEU A 101 13.26 -10.64 -8.98
N PHE A 102 12.70 -11.51 -8.16
CA PHE A 102 12.98 -12.96 -8.19
C PHE A 102 14.48 -13.31 -8.07
N GLY A 103 15.27 -12.48 -7.38
CA GLY A 103 16.72 -12.65 -7.25
C GLY A 103 17.54 -12.18 -8.45
N ILE A 104 16.90 -11.56 -9.45
CA ILE A 104 17.56 -10.98 -10.62
C ILE A 104 17.62 -9.46 -10.41
N GLU A 105 18.84 -8.92 -10.40
CA GLU A 105 19.03 -7.47 -10.42
C GLU A 105 18.51 -6.92 -11.75
N PRO A 106 17.69 -5.86 -11.70
CA PRO A 106 17.14 -5.30 -12.92
C PRO A 106 18.26 -4.72 -13.79
N PRO A 107 18.10 -4.72 -15.13
CA PRO A 107 18.99 -3.97 -16.00
C PRO A 107 19.04 -2.51 -15.52
N PRO A 108 20.20 -1.83 -15.63
CA PRO A 108 20.33 -0.42 -15.22
C PRO A 108 19.56 0.46 -16.20
N PHE A 109 18.25 0.50 -16.07
CA PHE A 109 17.41 1.38 -16.85
C PHE A 109 17.68 2.83 -16.46
N GLU A 110 17.63 3.72 -17.45
CA GLU A 110 17.69 5.15 -17.21
C GLU A 110 16.54 5.60 -16.28
N ARG A 111 16.75 6.73 -15.59
CA ARG A 111 15.71 7.30 -14.72
C ARG A 111 14.45 7.57 -15.54
N TYR A 112 13.33 7.09 -15.03
CA TYR A 112 12.05 7.27 -15.68
C TYR A 112 10.92 7.37 -14.64
N THR A 113 9.81 8.03 -14.99
CA THR A 113 8.55 8.02 -14.23
C THR A 113 7.82 6.68 -14.40
N GLY A 114 8.54 5.58 -14.12
CA GLY A 114 8.04 4.22 -14.17
C GLY A 114 7.05 3.91 -13.06
N LEU A 115 6.39 2.76 -13.18
CA LEU A 115 5.20 2.45 -12.38
C LEU A 115 5.53 1.97 -10.96
N LEU A 116 6.49 1.07 -10.80
CA LEU A 116 6.81 0.39 -9.54
C LEU A 116 7.95 1.11 -8.82
N GLU A 117 7.72 1.48 -7.56
CA GLU A 117 8.75 1.98 -6.65
C GLU A 117 9.02 0.94 -5.56
N ARG A 118 10.30 0.65 -5.36
CA ARG A 118 10.80 0.03 -4.13
C ARG A 118 11.22 1.13 -3.15
N VAL A 119 10.61 1.13 -1.97
CA VAL A 119 11.05 1.96 -0.85
C VAL A 119 11.82 1.07 0.12
N ALA A 120 13.14 1.22 0.14
CA ALA A 120 14.03 0.40 0.94
C ALA A 120 13.84 0.65 2.44
N GLY A 121 13.80 -0.42 3.22
CA GLY A 121 13.73 -0.37 4.68
C GLY A 121 14.77 -1.25 5.36
N ASN A 122 14.85 -1.15 6.68
CA ASN A 122 15.66 -2.03 7.50
C ASN A 122 14.82 -3.28 7.84
N GLY A 123 15.12 -4.40 7.17
CA GLY A 123 14.48 -5.70 7.39
C GLY A 123 13.23 -5.99 6.55
N MET A 124 12.71 -4.99 5.82
CA MET A 124 11.57 -5.13 4.91
C MET A 124 11.53 -3.98 3.91
N ASP A 125 11.34 -4.29 2.64
CA ASP A 125 11.10 -3.32 1.59
C ASP A 125 9.60 -3.15 1.31
N ILE A 126 9.21 -1.94 0.92
CA ILE A 126 7.85 -1.64 0.50
C ILE A 126 7.79 -1.55 -1.02
N MET A 127 6.89 -2.31 -1.61
CA MET A 127 6.54 -2.23 -3.03
C MET A 127 5.31 -1.35 -3.20
N CYS A 128 5.40 -0.28 -3.99
CA CYS A 128 4.28 0.61 -4.23
C CYS A 128 4.29 1.19 -5.65
N ALA A 129 3.20 1.84 -6.05
CA ALA A 129 3.07 2.41 -7.39
C ALA A 129 3.25 3.93 -7.42
N ALA A 130 3.70 4.45 -8.56
CA ALA A 130 3.72 5.87 -8.89
C ALA A 130 2.99 6.07 -10.24
N GLY A 131 1.80 6.66 -10.18
CA GLY A 131 0.94 6.83 -11.35
C GLY A 131 -0.44 7.29 -10.97
N VAL A 132 -1.15 7.91 -11.91
CA VAL A 132 -2.55 8.33 -11.69
C VAL A 132 -3.40 7.08 -11.48
N GLY A 133 -3.94 6.91 -10.26
CA GLY A 133 -4.62 5.68 -9.81
C GLY A 133 -3.83 4.87 -8.77
N GLY A 134 -2.55 5.20 -8.55
CA GLY A 134 -1.68 4.60 -7.55
C GLY A 134 -1.62 3.07 -7.63
N GLY A 135 -1.66 2.40 -6.47
CA GLY A 135 -1.56 0.94 -6.36
C GLY A 135 -2.62 0.16 -7.15
N SER A 136 -3.74 0.80 -7.53
CA SER A 136 -4.77 0.14 -8.35
C SER A 136 -4.30 -0.19 -9.78
N LEU A 137 -3.24 0.48 -10.26
CA LEU A 137 -2.62 0.17 -11.54
C LEU A 137 -1.83 -1.14 -11.49
N LEU A 138 -1.22 -1.48 -10.34
CA LEU A 138 -0.34 -2.65 -10.18
C LEU A 138 -1.01 -3.86 -9.54
N TYR A 139 -1.88 -3.65 -8.55
CA TYR A 139 -2.49 -4.77 -7.83
C TYR A 139 -3.27 -5.70 -8.78
N GLN A 140 -3.44 -6.95 -8.35
CA GLN A 140 -4.15 -7.97 -9.12
C GLN A 140 -5.69 -7.89 -8.98
N GLY A 141 -6.21 -6.95 -8.19
CA GLY A 141 -7.65 -6.70 -8.11
C GLY A 141 -8.37 -7.40 -6.95
N MET A 142 -7.75 -8.31 -6.21
CA MET A 142 -8.42 -9.06 -5.13
C MET A 142 -9.14 -8.11 -4.16
N THR A 143 -10.47 -8.22 -4.10
CA THR A 143 -11.32 -7.34 -3.29
C THR A 143 -12.07 -8.18 -2.27
N LEU A 144 -11.43 -8.37 -1.12
CA LEU A 144 -11.95 -9.18 -0.01
C LEU A 144 -12.49 -8.29 1.11
N GLN A 145 -13.72 -8.58 1.54
CA GLN A 145 -14.30 -8.02 2.74
C GLN A 145 -13.97 -8.93 3.94
N PRO A 146 -13.42 -8.40 5.05
CA PRO A 146 -13.23 -9.20 6.27
C PRO A 146 -14.58 -9.57 6.89
N THR A 147 -14.63 -10.71 7.60
CA THR A 147 -15.78 -11.00 8.49
C THR A 147 -15.82 -9.99 9.65
N GLU A 148 -16.95 -9.92 10.33
CA GLU A 148 -17.11 -9.05 11.50
C GLU A 148 -16.08 -9.36 12.58
N GLU A 149 -15.80 -10.64 12.84
CA GLU A 149 -14.85 -11.07 13.87
C GLU A 149 -13.42 -10.65 13.52
N VAL A 150 -13.00 -10.87 12.27
CA VAL A 150 -11.67 -10.45 11.79
C VAL A 150 -11.56 -8.93 11.82
N PHE A 151 -12.61 -8.20 11.41
CA PHE A 151 -12.65 -6.75 11.46
C PHE A 151 -12.53 -6.25 12.91
N ASN A 152 -13.37 -6.72 13.83
CA ASN A 152 -13.42 -6.26 15.21
C ASN A 152 -12.15 -6.60 16.00
N ALA A 153 -11.47 -7.70 15.67
CA ALA A 153 -10.18 -8.05 16.25
C ALA A 153 -9.05 -7.10 15.83
N ASN A 154 -9.15 -6.52 14.63
CA ASN A 154 -8.02 -5.89 13.95
C ASN A 154 -8.21 -4.41 13.62
N MET A 155 -9.42 -3.88 13.75
CA MET A 155 -9.75 -2.49 13.50
C MET A 155 -9.95 -1.75 14.84
N PRO A 156 -9.87 -0.42 14.85
CA PRO A 156 -10.29 0.35 16.01
C PRO A 156 -11.72 0.02 16.43
N GLU A 157 -11.94 -0.35 17.70
CA GLU A 157 -13.24 -0.79 18.26
C GLU A 157 -14.40 0.20 18.06
N LYS A 158 -14.10 1.48 17.87
CA LYS A 158 -15.12 2.50 17.62
C LYS A 158 -15.57 2.57 16.15
N LEU A 159 -14.95 1.80 15.26
CA LEU A 159 -15.45 1.64 13.89
C LEU A 159 -16.58 0.61 13.90
N ASP A 160 -17.70 1.01 13.33
CA ASP A 160 -18.92 0.20 13.26
C ASP A 160 -18.87 -0.72 12.03
N TYR A 161 -18.71 -2.03 12.25
CA TYR A 161 -18.70 -3.02 11.16
C TYR A 161 -20.01 -3.03 10.38
N ALA A 162 -21.15 -2.95 11.05
CA ALA A 162 -22.46 -3.00 10.38
C ALA A 162 -22.61 -1.83 9.39
N ARG A 163 -22.11 -0.65 9.75
CA ARG A 163 -22.05 0.50 8.82
C ARG A 163 -21.01 0.30 7.72
N MET A 164 -19.85 -0.29 8.02
CA MET A 164 -18.86 -0.62 7.00
C MET A 164 -19.43 -1.57 5.95
N ASP A 165 -20.08 -2.64 6.38
CA ASP A 165 -20.75 -3.64 5.54
C ASP A 165 -21.88 -3.04 4.70
N SER A 166 -22.91 -2.51 5.36
CA SER A 166 -24.13 -2.07 4.67
C SER A 166 -23.95 -0.86 3.76
N VAL A 167 -22.92 -0.03 3.99
CA VAL A 167 -22.73 1.24 3.26
C VAL A 167 -21.42 1.27 2.49
N TYR A 168 -20.28 1.11 3.18
CA TYR A 168 -18.99 1.48 2.60
C TYR A 168 -18.39 0.37 1.73
N TYR A 169 -18.42 -0.88 2.18
CA TYR A 169 -17.95 -2.02 1.39
C TYR A 169 -18.83 -2.21 0.15
N ARG A 170 -20.16 -2.16 0.30
CA ARG A 170 -21.09 -2.18 -0.84
C ARG A 170 -20.81 -1.07 -1.85
N ARG A 171 -20.62 0.17 -1.40
CA ARG A 171 -20.33 1.30 -2.30
C ARG A 171 -19.00 1.13 -3.04
N VAL A 172 -17.99 0.55 -2.40
CA VAL A 172 -16.70 0.26 -3.05
C VAL A 172 -16.87 -0.86 -4.08
N ALA A 173 -17.58 -1.94 -3.72
CA ALA A 173 -17.88 -3.04 -4.64
C ALA A 173 -18.62 -2.58 -5.90
N GLU A 174 -19.64 -1.73 -5.74
CA GLU A 174 -20.39 -1.13 -6.84
C GLU A 174 -19.51 -0.19 -7.69
N MET A 175 -18.73 0.70 -7.07
CA MET A 175 -17.88 1.65 -7.80
C MET A 175 -16.77 0.97 -8.60
N LEU A 176 -16.17 -0.08 -8.04
CA LEU A 176 -15.11 -0.84 -8.70
C LEU A 176 -15.67 -1.95 -9.61
N GLN A 177 -17.00 -2.12 -9.64
CA GLN A 177 -17.73 -3.12 -10.42
C GLN A 177 -17.12 -4.52 -10.26
N ILE A 178 -16.98 -4.96 -9.01
CA ILE A 178 -16.32 -6.24 -8.74
C ILE A 178 -17.15 -7.42 -9.26
N ALA A 179 -16.47 -8.38 -9.88
CA ALA A 179 -17.07 -9.60 -10.43
C ALA A 179 -16.12 -10.79 -10.21
N THR A 180 -16.66 -12.00 -10.27
CA THR A 180 -15.86 -13.24 -10.23
C THR A 180 -15.71 -13.82 -11.63
N ALA A 181 -14.58 -14.51 -11.88
CA ALA A 181 -14.31 -15.09 -13.18
C ALA A 181 -15.39 -16.11 -13.61
N PRO A 182 -15.88 -16.06 -14.87
CA PRO A 182 -16.86 -16.99 -15.38
C PRO A 182 -16.27 -18.40 -15.55
N ASP A 183 -17.10 -19.43 -15.44
CA ASP A 183 -16.63 -20.82 -15.56
C ASP A 183 -16.05 -21.13 -16.95
N GLU A 184 -16.55 -20.50 -18.00
CA GLU A 184 -15.99 -20.60 -19.37
C GLU A 184 -14.49 -20.25 -19.39
N LEU A 185 -14.13 -19.10 -18.78
CA LEU A 185 -12.74 -18.68 -18.67
C LEU A 185 -11.93 -19.66 -17.83
N ILE A 186 -12.48 -20.06 -16.68
CA ILE A 186 -11.81 -20.96 -15.73
C ILE A 186 -11.54 -22.34 -16.36
N ASN A 187 -12.40 -22.80 -17.27
CA ASN A 187 -12.27 -24.10 -17.94
C ASN A 187 -11.28 -24.09 -19.11
N SER A 188 -10.88 -22.91 -19.60
CA SER A 188 -9.87 -22.78 -20.67
C SER A 188 -8.47 -23.29 -20.25
N ASP A 189 -7.62 -23.62 -21.22
CA ASP A 189 -6.27 -24.14 -20.91
C ASP A 189 -5.41 -23.14 -20.14
N SER A 190 -5.55 -21.84 -20.40
CA SER A 190 -4.78 -20.79 -19.71
C SER A 190 -4.99 -20.78 -18.18
N TYR A 191 -6.17 -21.18 -17.70
CA TYR A 191 -6.48 -21.17 -16.25
C TYR A 191 -6.27 -22.54 -15.57
N ARG A 192 -5.52 -23.45 -16.20
CA ARG A 192 -5.20 -24.77 -15.63
C ARG A 192 -4.51 -24.67 -14.27
N ALA A 193 -3.58 -23.72 -14.09
CA ALA A 193 -2.92 -23.47 -12.81
C ALA A 193 -3.91 -23.16 -11.67
N SER A 194 -4.92 -22.32 -11.94
CA SER A 194 -5.96 -21.99 -10.96
C SER A 194 -6.84 -23.19 -10.62
N ARG A 195 -7.16 -24.04 -11.61
CA ARG A 195 -7.93 -25.29 -11.37
C ARG A 195 -7.13 -26.29 -10.53
N ILE A 196 -5.83 -26.44 -10.79
CA ILE A 196 -4.93 -27.30 -10.01
C ILE A 196 -4.84 -26.81 -8.56
N PHE A 197 -4.65 -25.52 -8.33
CA PHE A 197 -4.70 -24.94 -6.99
C PHE A 197 -6.02 -25.26 -6.27
N ALA A 198 -7.15 -25.04 -6.94
CA ALA A 198 -8.47 -25.28 -6.36
C ALA A 198 -8.71 -26.76 -6.02
N ARG A 199 -8.21 -27.69 -6.84
CA ARG A 199 -8.28 -29.13 -6.56
C ARG A 199 -7.41 -29.49 -5.37
N ASN A 200 -6.11 -29.17 -5.41
CA ASN A 200 -5.18 -29.58 -4.35
C ASN A 200 -5.54 -28.94 -3.00
N ALA A 201 -6.05 -27.71 -2.98
CA ALA A 201 -6.55 -27.10 -1.75
C ALA A 201 -7.75 -27.84 -1.15
N ARG A 202 -8.70 -28.31 -1.98
CA ARG A 202 -9.83 -29.14 -1.52
C ARG A 202 -9.38 -30.51 -1.03
N ASP A 203 -8.44 -31.14 -1.74
CA ASP A 203 -7.89 -32.45 -1.36
C ASP A 203 -7.13 -32.36 -0.02
N ALA A 204 -6.48 -31.23 0.25
CA ALA A 204 -5.87 -30.90 1.54
C ALA A 204 -6.88 -30.49 2.63
N GLY A 205 -8.18 -30.49 2.34
CA GLY A 205 -9.25 -30.17 3.30
C GLY A 205 -9.50 -28.67 3.50
N PHE A 206 -8.98 -27.80 2.64
CA PHE A 206 -9.21 -26.36 2.73
C PHE A 206 -10.40 -25.90 1.89
N SER A 207 -11.03 -24.81 2.34
CA SER A 207 -12.07 -24.11 1.57
C SER A 207 -11.47 -23.46 0.31
N VAL A 208 -12.28 -23.36 -0.75
CA VAL A 208 -11.91 -22.66 -1.99
C VAL A 208 -13.11 -21.88 -2.49
N GLU A 209 -12.91 -20.60 -2.77
CA GLU A 209 -13.92 -19.69 -3.31
C GLU A 209 -13.34 -18.83 -4.44
N LYS A 210 -14.21 -18.37 -5.35
CA LYS A 210 -13.83 -17.39 -6.36
C LYS A 210 -13.66 -16.02 -5.72
N ILE A 211 -12.62 -15.31 -6.09
CA ILE A 211 -12.28 -13.99 -5.53
C ILE A 211 -12.95 -12.89 -6.37
N PRO A 212 -13.74 -11.99 -5.76
CA PRO A 212 -14.26 -10.81 -6.45
C PRO A 212 -13.15 -9.84 -6.83
N MET A 213 -13.17 -9.35 -8.06
CA MET A 213 -12.16 -8.43 -8.60
C MET A 213 -12.79 -7.37 -9.51
N PRO A 214 -12.20 -6.17 -9.59
CA PRO A 214 -12.66 -5.07 -10.43
C PRO A 214 -12.16 -5.25 -11.87
N ILE A 215 -12.67 -6.30 -12.48
CA ILE A 215 -12.29 -6.78 -13.80
C ILE A 215 -13.56 -7.03 -14.58
N ASP A 216 -13.61 -6.44 -15.76
CA ASP A 216 -14.54 -6.83 -16.79
C ASP A 216 -14.06 -8.14 -17.42
N TRP A 217 -14.69 -9.25 -17.01
CA TRP A 217 -14.32 -10.58 -17.48
C TRP A 217 -14.69 -10.82 -18.95
N ASP A 218 -15.52 -9.98 -19.58
CA ASP A 218 -15.78 -10.08 -21.02
C ASP A 218 -14.50 -9.84 -21.82
N TYR A 219 -13.61 -8.94 -21.36
CA TYR A 219 -12.29 -8.76 -21.97
C TYR A 219 -11.49 -10.06 -21.98
N ALA A 220 -11.52 -10.85 -20.90
CA ALA A 220 -10.84 -12.14 -20.84
C ALA A 220 -11.45 -13.17 -21.82
N LEU A 221 -12.79 -13.18 -21.97
CA LEU A 221 -13.46 -14.06 -22.92
C LEU A 221 -13.17 -13.66 -24.38
N ARG A 222 -13.11 -12.36 -24.67
CA ARG A 222 -12.72 -11.83 -25.99
C ARG A 222 -11.27 -12.17 -26.34
N GLU A 223 -10.36 -12.13 -25.36
CA GLU A 223 -8.99 -12.62 -25.53
C GLU A 223 -8.96 -14.12 -25.89
N LEU A 224 -9.74 -14.96 -25.21
CA LEU A 224 -9.84 -16.39 -25.53
C LEU A 224 -10.35 -16.65 -26.95
N ARG A 225 -11.28 -15.81 -27.44
CA ARG A 225 -11.80 -15.86 -28.82
C ARG A 225 -10.85 -15.26 -29.87
N GLY A 226 -9.71 -14.71 -29.45
CA GLY A 226 -8.74 -14.08 -30.35
C GLY A 226 -9.16 -12.71 -30.89
N GLU A 227 -10.14 -12.07 -30.28
CA GLU A 227 -10.67 -10.77 -30.73
C GLU A 227 -9.78 -9.58 -30.32
N MET A 228 -8.84 -9.79 -29.40
CA MET A 228 -7.91 -8.77 -28.93
C MET A 228 -6.61 -9.36 -28.38
N LYS A 229 -5.55 -8.53 -28.30
CA LYS A 229 -4.28 -8.94 -27.71
C LYS A 229 -4.45 -9.38 -26.24
N PRO A 230 -3.88 -10.53 -25.84
CA PRO A 230 -4.05 -11.08 -24.51
C PRO A 230 -3.29 -10.30 -23.43
N SER A 231 -3.94 -10.07 -22.30
CA SER A 231 -3.35 -9.61 -21.02
C SER A 231 -3.76 -10.53 -19.87
N TYR A 232 -5.04 -10.88 -19.77
CA TYR A 232 -5.54 -11.78 -18.73
C TYR A 232 -5.19 -13.23 -19.04
N THR A 233 -5.49 -13.69 -20.25
CA THR A 233 -5.31 -15.09 -20.68
C THR A 233 -3.86 -15.53 -20.86
N ASN A 234 -2.90 -14.60 -20.75
CA ASN A 234 -1.46 -14.89 -20.79
C ASN A 234 -0.69 -14.45 -19.53
N GLY A 235 -1.34 -13.91 -18.51
CA GLY A 235 -0.67 -13.54 -17.26
C GLY A 235 0.13 -12.23 -17.31
N ASN A 236 -0.01 -11.42 -18.38
CA ASN A 236 0.54 -10.07 -18.45
C ASN A 236 -0.28 -9.07 -17.61
N CYS A 237 -0.39 -9.34 -16.31
CA CYS A 237 -1.08 -8.50 -15.34
C CYS A 237 -0.19 -8.03 -14.18
N ALA A 238 1.03 -8.59 -14.03
CA ALA A 238 1.92 -8.31 -12.90
C ALA A 238 2.51 -6.88 -12.89
N PHE A 239 2.65 -6.25 -14.05
CA PHE A 239 3.24 -4.90 -14.19
C PHE A 239 2.21 -3.86 -14.65
N GLY A 240 0.93 -4.15 -14.47
CA GLY A 240 -0.18 -3.43 -15.09
C GLY A 240 -0.88 -4.28 -16.15
N VAL A 241 -2.08 -3.85 -16.56
CA VAL A 241 -2.94 -4.59 -17.50
C VAL A 241 -3.22 -3.68 -18.68
N ASN A 242 -2.83 -4.10 -19.89
CA ASN A 242 -2.92 -3.24 -21.07
C ASN A 242 -4.31 -3.23 -21.71
N ASN A 243 -5.04 -4.36 -21.68
CA ASN A 243 -6.27 -4.56 -22.46
C ASN A 243 -7.42 -3.58 -22.17
N GLY A 244 -7.40 -2.88 -21.04
CA GLY A 244 -8.44 -1.91 -20.62
C GLY A 244 -9.57 -2.47 -19.76
N GLY A 245 -9.59 -3.78 -19.48
CA GLY A 245 -10.66 -4.43 -18.72
C GLY A 245 -10.58 -4.24 -17.20
N LYS A 246 -9.53 -3.61 -16.66
CA LYS A 246 -9.36 -3.41 -15.21
C LYS A 246 -9.98 -2.09 -14.78
N HIS A 247 -10.90 -2.14 -13.82
CA HIS A 247 -11.55 -0.96 -13.25
C HIS A 247 -10.70 -0.33 -12.14
N SER A 248 -9.52 0.15 -12.52
CA SER A 248 -8.61 0.87 -11.64
C SER A 248 -9.16 2.26 -11.25
N VAL A 249 -8.54 2.88 -10.24
CA VAL A 249 -8.99 4.14 -9.63
C VAL A 249 -9.00 5.31 -10.63
N ASP A 250 -8.12 5.29 -11.63
CA ASP A 250 -8.06 6.27 -12.71
C ASP A 250 -9.31 6.25 -13.60
N VAL A 251 -9.82 5.07 -13.94
CA VAL A 251 -11.01 4.91 -14.81
C VAL A 251 -12.33 4.81 -14.04
N THR A 252 -12.29 4.69 -12.71
CA THR A 252 -13.47 4.68 -11.84
C THR A 252 -13.61 6.01 -11.09
N TYR A 253 -13.01 6.10 -9.89
CA TYR A 253 -13.15 7.23 -8.99
C TYR A 253 -12.64 8.55 -9.58
N LEU A 254 -11.45 8.56 -10.18
CA LEU A 254 -10.84 9.79 -10.71
C LEU A 254 -11.55 10.24 -11.98
N ALA A 255 -11.88 9.34 -12.90
CA ALA A 255 -12.69 9.67 -14.07
C ALA A 255 -14.01 10.36 -13.68
N GLN A 256 -14.75 9.80 -12.71
CA GLN A 256 -15.95 10.44 -12.20
C GLN A 256 -15.68 11.77 -11.48
N ALA A 257 -14.57 11.86 -10.75
CA ALA A 257 -14.19 13.09 -10.05
C ALA A 257 -13.88 14.23 -11.03
N GLU A 258 -13.10 13.96 -12.08
CA GLU A 258 -12.76 14.91 -13.14
C GLU A 258 -14.01 15.31 -13.94
N ALA A 259 -14.92 14.36 -14.22
CA ALA A 259 -16.17 14.62 -14.92
C ALA A 259 -17.11 15.62 -14.21
N THR A 260 -16.93 15.85 -12.91
CA THR A 260 -17.67 16.92 -12.19
C THR A 260 -17.23 18.34 -12.58
N GLY A 261 -16.08 18.49 -13.24
CA GLY A 261 -15.43 19.78 -13.49
C GLY A 261 -14.88 20.47 -12.23
N LYS A 262 -14.86 19.79 -11.07
CA LYS A 262 -14.35 20.32 -9.79
C LYS A 262 -13.00 19.73 -9.39
N VAL A 263 -12.54 18.69 -10.04
CA VAL A 263 -11.26 18.05 -9.72
C VAL A 263 -10.28 18.22 -10.87
N THR A 264 -9.10 18.70 -10.53
CA THR A 264 -7.93 18.70 -11.42
C THR A 264 -6.94 17.69 -10.89
N VAL A 265 -6.59 16.68 -11.69
CA VAL A 265 -5.48 15.76 -11.37
C VAL A 265 -4.22 16.23 -12.09
N ALA A 266 -3.19 16.57 -11.33
CA ALA A 266 -1.90 17.05 -11.81
C ALA A 266 -0.85 15.92 -11.71
N PRO A 267 -0.60 15.17 -12.81
CA PRO A 267 0.46 14.16 -12.84
C PRO A 267 1.85 14.82 -12.89
N GLN A 268 2.90 14.04 -12.61
CA GLN A 268 4.29 14.51 -12.55
C GLN A 268 4.52 15.69 -11.60
N HIS A 269 3.72 15.78 -10.54
CA HIS A 269 3.84 16.75 -9.46
C HIS A 269 4.27 16.03 -8.18
N ASN A 270 5.57 16.02 -7.94
CA ASN A 270 6.18 15.37 -6.80
C ASN A 270 6.18 16.31 -5.58
N VAL A 271 5.38 15.99 -4.57
CA VAL A 271 5.40 16.75 -3.31
C VAL A 271 6.66 16.41 -2.52
N THR A 272 7.45 17.43 -2.20
CA THR A 272 8.74 17.28 -1.50
C THR A 272 8.65 17.66 -0.03
N GLU A 273 7.74 18.58 0.32
CA GLU A 273 7.57 19.09 1.68
C GLU A 273 6.13 19.53 1.96
N VAL A 274 5.72 19.39 3.21
CA VAL A 274 4.47 19.91 3.75
C VAL A 274 4.74 20.66 5.04
N ALA A 275 4.18 21.86 5.17
CA ALA A 275 4.35 22.71 6.34
C ALA A 275 3.03 23.37 6.74
N GLN A 276 2.91 23.72 8.01
CA GLN A 276 1.83 24.55 8.52
C GLN A 276 2.30 25.99 8.67
N THR A 277 1.60 26.91 8.01
CA THR A 277 1.84 28.34 8.14
C THR A 277 1.38 28.85 9.51
N ARG A 278 1.85 30.04 9.90
CA ARG A 278 1.48 30.68 11.19
C ARG A 278 -0.04 30.91 11.31
N ASP A 279 -0.70 31.25 10.21
CA ASP A 279 -2.15 31.47 10.13
C ASP A 279 -2.99 30.16 10.17
N GLY A 280 -2.31 29.00 10.18
CA GLY A 280 -2.92 27.68 10.27
C GLY A 280 -3.35 27.06 8.93
N ARG A 281 -3.05 27.69 7.78
CA ARG A 281 -3.12 27.04 6.46
C ARG A 281 -1.94 26.10 6.23
N TRP A 282 -2.06 25.25 5.23
CA TRP A 282 -1.01 24.36 4.76
C TRP A 282 -0.24 25.00 3.61
N GLN A 283 1.06 24.76 3.59
CA GLN A 283 1.95 25.04 2.48
C GLN A 283 2.53 23.72 1.97
N VAL A 284 2.43 23.48 0.67
CA VAL A 284 2.87 22.26 0.01
C VAL A 284 3.91 22.64 -1.04
N HIS A 285 5.11 22.10 -0.91
CA HIS A 285 6.20 22.30 -1.87
C HIS A 285 6.17 21.16 -2.88
N VAL A 286 6.19 21.51 -4.16
CA VAL A 286 5.98 20.57 -5.26
C VAL A 286 7.01 20.81 -6.33
N ASP A 287 7.67 19.75 -6.78
CA ASP A 287 8.46 19.76 -8.01
C ASP A 287 7.60 19.20 -9.15
N ARG A 288 7.33 20.01 -10.17
CA ARG A 288 6.82 19.51 -11.44
C ARG A 288 7.99 18.98 -12.23
N ILE A 289 7.99 17.68 -12.50
CA ILE A 289 9.12 16.98 -13.10
C ILE A 289 8.83 16.56 -14.54
N ALA A 290 9.87 16.37 -15.33
CA ALA A 290 9.84 15.62 -16.57
C ALA A 290 9.91 14.11 -16.29
N GLN A 291 9.77 13.29 -17.34
CA GLN A 291 9.76 11.84 -17.18
C GLN A 291 11.10 11.27 -16.72
N ASP A 292 12.22 11.95 -16.95
CA ASP A 292 13.57 11.60 -16.49
C ASP A 292 13.87 12.06 -15.05
N GLY A 293 12.93 12.79 -14.43
CA GLY A 293 13.06 13.39 -13.10
C GLY A 293 13.63 14.81 -13.09
N THR A 294 13.94 15.40 -14.25
CA THR A 294 14.39 16.79 -14.34
C THR A 294 13.29 17.72 -13.80
N VAL A 295 13.63 18.59 -12.85
CA VAL A 295 12.67 19.56 -12.28
C VAL A 295 12.44 20.68 -13.30
N LEU A 296 11.20 20.78 -13.78
CA LEU A 296 10.79 21.77 -14.77
C LEU A 296 10.26 23.05 -14.10
N GLU A 297 9.70 22.94 -12.90
CA GLU A 297 9.11 24.03 -12.15
C GLU A 297 8.99 23.65 -10.68
N GLN A 298 9.25 24.59 -9.79
CA GLN A 298 8.94 24.47 -8.37
C GLN A 298 7.65 25.24 -8.08
N LYS A 299 6.76 24.63 -7.30
CA LYS A 299 5.50 25.26 -6.88
C LYS A 299 5.41 25.29 -5.36
N ILE A 300 4.89 26.38 -4.83
CA ILE A 300 4.44 26.49 -3.44
C ILE A 300 2.93 26.68 -3.45
N ILE A 301 2.21 25.65 -3.02
CA ILE A 301 0.75 25.64 -3.01
C ILE A 301 0.26 25.89 -1.59
N THR A 302 -0.57 26.92 -1.41
CA THR A 302 -1.22 27.19 -0.12
C THR A 302 -2.65 26.67 -0.14
N THR A 303 -3.09 26.03 0.95
CA THR A 303 -4.47 25.52 1.05
C THR A 303 -4.99 25.55 2.49
N PRO A 304 -6.28 25.84 2.73
CA PRO A 304 -6.88 25.71 4.05
C PRO A 304 -7.14 24.24 4.45
N ALA A 305 -7.14 23.30 3.49
CA ALA A 305 -7.40 21.89 3.73
C ALA A 305 -6.46 21.01 2.90
N LEU A 306 -5.72 20.13 3.58
CA LEU A 306 -4.76 19.21 2.98
C LEU A 306 -5.19 17.77 3.29
N VAL A 307 -5.17 16.91 2.28
CA VAL A 307 -5.39 15.47 2.41
C VAL A 307 -4.10 14.73 2.08
N MET A 308 -3.62 13.92 3.01
CA MET A 308 -2.48 13.03 2.81
C MET A 308 -3.01 11.67 2.32
N ALA A 309 -2.76 11.35 1.04
CA ALA A 309 -3.17 10.10 0.40
C ALA A 309 -2.03 9.48 -0.44
N ALA A 310 -0.77 9.74 -0.04
CA ALA A 310 0.44 9.33 -0.75
C ALA A 310 0.86 7.88 -0.45
N GLY A 311 -0.09 7.03 -0.04
CA GLY A 311 0.16 5.71 0.51
C GLY A 311 0.88 5.74 1.87
N THR A 312 1.04 4.57 2.49
CA THR A 312 1.71 4.46 3.81
C THR A 312 3.12 5.03 3.80
N ALA A 313 3.94 4.69 2.80
CA ALA A 313 5.34 5.14 2.72
C ALA A 313 5.41 6.66 2.49
N GLY A 314 4.75 7.17 1.45
CA GLY A 314 4.81 8.59 1.08
C GLY A 314 4.22 9.49 2.17
N THR A 315 3.05 9.15 2.73
CA THR A 315 2.43 9.94 3.79
C THR A 315 3.26 9.94 5.06
N THR A 316 3.77 8.78 5.49
CA THR A 316 4.56 8.70 6.73
C THR A 316 5.88 9.46 6.59
N ARG A 317 6.59 9.30 5.47
CA ARG A 317 7.85 10.00 5.19
C ARG A 317 7.69 11.53 5.17
N LEU A 318 6.68 12.04 4.45
CA LEU A 318 6.40 13.48 4.40
C LEU A 318 6.08 14.06 5.79
N LEU A 319 5.21 13.38 6.56
CA LEU A 319 4.84 13.86 7.89
C LEU A 319 6.00 13.78 8.88
N MET A 320 6.84 12.73 8.82
CA MET A 320 7.99 12.59 9.71
C MET A 320 9.09 13.60 9.42
N ARG A 321 9.37 13.87 8.14
CA ARG A 321 10.29 14.94 7.74
C ARG A 321 9.81 16.30 8.25
N ALA A 322 8.52 16.60 8.04
CA ALA A 322 7.93 17.85 8.51
C ALA A 322 7.93 17.98 10.03
N ALA A 323 7.70 16.88 10.76
CA ALA A 323 7.79 16.84 12.22
C ALA A 323 9.23 17.06 12.71
N ALA A 324 10.23 16.42 12.08
CA ALA A 324 11.64 16.57 12.46
C ALA A 324 12.19 17.99 12.21
N LYS A 325 11.56 18.75 11.30
CA LYS A 325 11.90 20.14 10.98
C LYS A 325 11.03 21.16 11.71
N ASP A 326 10.18 20.74 12.66
CA ASP A 326 9.20 21.57 13.38
C ASP A 326 8.25 22.36 12.44
N GLN A 327 7.98 21.82 11.25
CA GLN A 327 7.16 22.48 10.22
C GLN A 327 5.67 22.23 10.42
N ILE A 328 5.29 21.24 11.23
CA ILE A 328 3.91 20.98 11.62
C ILE A 328 3.81 20.98 13.14
N ARG A 329 2.93 21.85 13.67
CA ARG A 329 2.76 22.00 15.11
C ARG A 329 2.03 20.80 15.71
N ASP A 330 2.46 20.42 16.90
CA ASP A 330 1.81 19.42 17.76
C ASP A 330 1.60 18.04 17.08
N MET A 331 2.56 17.56 16.28
CA MET A 331 2.47 16.22 15.70
C MET A 331 2.45 15.14 16.80
N PRO A 332 1.58 14.13 16.71
CA PRO A 332 1.53 13.05 17.71
C PRO A 332 2.82 12.22 17.77
N ASP A 333 3.29 11.91 18.97
CA ASP A 333 4.48 11.05 19.23
C ASP A 333 4.36 9.65 18.60
N GLY A 334 3.13 9.20 18.35
CA GLY A 334 2.83 7.93 17.70
C GLY A 334 3.07 7.90 16.19
N LEU A 335 3.42 9.02 15.55
CA LEU A 335 3.78 9.05 14.14
C LEU A 335 4.92 8.07 13.81
N GLY A 336 4.78 7.36 12.70
CA GLY A 336 5.69 6.33 12.23
C GLY A 336 5.45 4.96 12.88
N SER A 337 4.64 4.86 13.94
CA SER A 337 4.38 3.58 14.63
C SER A 337 3.30 2.72 13.95
N ASN A 338 3.13 1.49 14.46
CA ASN A 338 2.11 0.53 14.05
C ASN A 338 2.12 0.20 12.55
N TRP A 339 3.29 0.19 11.94
CA TRP A 339 3.41 -0.30 10.57
C TRP A 339 3.32 -1.84 10.53
N GLY A 340 2.77 -2.42 9.46
CA GLY A 340 2.63 -3.86 9.23
C GLY A 340 2.74 -4.22 7.75
N SER A 341 3.16 -5.46 7.48
CA SER A 341 3.43 -6.04 6.15
C SER A 341 2.26 -6.80 5.53
N ASN A 342 1.11 -6.86 6.22
CA ASN A 342 0.01 -7.79 5.92
C ASN A 342 0.44 -9.28 5.87
N GLY A 343 1.63 -9.60 6.41
CA GLY A 343 2.15 -10.95 6.42
C GLY A 343 2.40 -11.57 5.05
N ASP A 344 2.66 -10.74 4.03
CA ASP A 344 2.87 -11.22 2.66
C ASP A 344 3.96 -12.30 2.60
N ARG A 345 3.65 -13.39 1.90
CA ARG A 345 4.55 -14.51 1.59
C ARG A 345 4.33 -14.96 0.16
N ILE A 346 5.38 -14.91 -0.65
CA ILE A 346 5.33 -15.28 -2.07
C ILE A 346 6.20 -16.49 -2.30
N TYR A 347 5.60 -17.55 -2.84
CA TYR A 347 6.26 -18.81 -3.14
C TYR A 347 6.26 -19.05 -4.64
N THR A 348 7.40 -19.48 -5.17
CA THR A 348 7.36 -20.28 -6.41
C THR A 348 6.95 -21.70 -6.06
N TRP A 349 6.13 -22.30 -6.91
CA TRP A 349 5.67 -23.67 -6.77
C TRP A 349 5.95 -24.43 -8.05
N THR A 350 6.93 -25.33 -8.01
CA THR A 350 7.26 -26.25 -9.10
C THR A 350 6.75 -27.65 -8.75
N SER A 351 5.95 -28.25 -9.63
CA SER A 351 5.39 -29.60 -9.40
C SER A 351 6.00 -30.63 -10.34
N LEU A 352 6.33 -31.81 -9.80
CA LEU A 352 6.70 -32.97 -10.60
C LEU A 352 5.47 -33.74 -11.10
N GLU A 353 4.36 -33.63 -10.38
CA GLU A 353 3.12 -34.37 -10.64
C GLU A 353 2.17 -33.59 -11.56
N ASP A 354 2.05 -32.28 -11.33
CA ASP A 354 1.13 -31.40 -12.04
C ASP A 354 1.84 -30.63 -13.16
N ASP A 355 1.15 -30.43 -14.28
CA ASP A 355 1.53 -29.48 -15.33
C ASP A 355 0.56 -28.30 -15.34
N PHE A 356 1.06 -27.12 -14.96
CA PHE A 356 0.26 -25.90 -14.88
C PHE A 356 -0.14 -25.31 -16.24
N GLY A 357 0.45 -25.80 -17.34
CA GLY A 357 0.19 -25.32 -18.70
C GLY A 357 0.85 -23.97 -18.99
N MET A 358 0.88 -23.62 -20.29
CA MET A 358 1.39 -22.35 -20.80
C MET A 358 0.55 -21.87 -21.99
N PRO A 359 0.23 -20.57 -22.09
CA PRO A 359 0.50 -19.54 -21.07
C PRO A 359 -0.40 -19.69 -19.84
N GLN A 360 0.00 -19.12 -18.69
CA GLN A 360 -0.83 -19.11 -17.48
C GLN A 360 -1.63 -17.81 -17.41
N GLY A 361 -2.95 -17.93 -17.34
CA GLY A 361 -3.87 -16.82 -17.17
C GLY A 361 -3.78 -16.19 -15.79
N GLY A 362 -4.13 -14.91 -15.74
CA GLY A 362 -4.26 -14.10 -14.54
C GLY A 362 -5.38 -13.06 -14.72
N PRO A 363 -5.70 -12.30 -13.67
CA PRO A 363 -5.19 -12.42 -12.32
C PRO A 363 -5.80 -13.63 -11.57
N VAL A 364 -5.46 -13.73 -10.28
CA VAL A 364 -5.96 -14.73 -9.31
C VAL A 364 -7.43 -15.04 -9.52
N VAL A 365 -7.83 -16.32 -9.63
CA VAL A 365 -9.27 -16.69 -9.68
C VAL A 365 -9.80 -17.15 -8.33
N PHE A 366 -9.04 -18.04 -7.68
CA PHE A 366 -9.46 -18.72 -6.46
C PHE A 366 -8.61 -18.30 -5.27
N GLY A 367 -9.23 -18.29 -4.10
CA GLY A 367 -8.52 -18.21 -2.83
C GLY A 367 -9.08 -19.17 -1.80
N SER A 368 -8.22 -19.51 -0.86
CA SER A 368 -8.51 -20.38 0.27
C SER A 368 -8.36 -19.59 1.56
N LYS A 369 -9.47 -19.36 2.26
CA LYS A 369 -9.51 -18.58 3.51
C LYS A 369 -9.46 -19.51 4.73
N GLU A 370 -8.71 -19.10 5.73
CA GLU A 370 -8.73 -19.67 7.09
C GLU A 370 -8.93 -18.50 8.05
N TRP A 371 -10.19 -18.15 8.32
CA TRP A 371 -10.57 -16.94 9.06
C TRP A 371 -11.29 -17.21 10.38
N ASP A 372 -11.42 -18.49 10.77
CA ASP A 372 -12.10 -18.90 12.00
C ASP A 372 -11.39 -18.39 13.27
N ASP A 373 -10.05 -18.26 13.23
CA ASP A 373 -9.28 -17.54 14.23
C ASP A 373 -8.96 -16.13 13.72
N PRO A 374 -9.61 -15.07 14.24
CA PRO A 374 -9.41 -13.70 13.77
C PRO A 374 -8.01 -13.13 14.09
N THR A 375 -7.23 -13.80 14.95
CA THR A 375 -5.86 -13.38 15.30
C THR A 375 -4.79 -13.97 14.39
N LEU A 376 -5.13 -15.01 13.63
CA LEU A 376 -4.27 -15.69 12.67
C LEU A 376 -4.95 -15.82 11.29
N ALA A 377 -6.01 -15.05 11.06
CA ALA A 377 -6.80 -15.13 9.85
C ALA A 377 -5.93 -14.91 8.61
N ASN A 378 -5.95 -15.86 7.68
CA ASN A 378 -5.04 -15.84 6.54
C ASN A 378 -5.68 -16.41 5.27
N THR A 379 -5.17 -15.97 4.13
CA THR A 379 -5.65 -16.36 2.81
C THR A 379 -4.46 -16.83 1.98
N VAL A 380 -4.63 -17.98 1.32
CA VAL A 380 -3.68 -18.51 0.33
C VAL A 380 -4.34 -18.49 -1.04
N ILE A 381 -3.62 -18.07 -2.06
CA ILE A 381 -4.08 -17.97 -3.44
C ILE A 381 -3.04 -18.54 -4.41
N GLN A 382 -3.47 -18.86 -5.62
CA GLN A 382 -2.59 -19.00 -6.78
C GLN A 382 -2.58 -17.68 -7.56
N ALA A 383 -1.39 -17.09 -7.70
CA ALA A 383 -1.17 -15.91 -8.50
C ALA A 383 -0.58 -16.30 -9.86
N SER A 384 -0.97 -15.58 -10.91
CA SER A 384 -0.38 -15.76 -12.23
C SER A 384 1.11 -15.42 -12.20
N ILE A 385 1.93 -16.31 -12.77
CA ILE A 385 3.30 -15.98 -13.14
C ILE A 385 3.28 -15.31 -14.51
N PRO A 386 4.05 -14.22 -14.74
CA PRO A 386 4.22 -13.69 -16.08
C PRO A 386 4.78 -14.77 -17.03
N PRO A 387 4.59 -14.66 -18.36
CA PRO A 387 5.04 -15.67 -19.32
C PRO A 387 6.53 -16.03 -19.18
N THR A 388 6.83 -17.23 -18.68
CA THR A 388 8.18 -17.81 -18.60
C THR A 388 8.21 -19.15 -19.36
N PRO A 389 9.38 -19.70 -19.73
CA PRO A 389 9.42 -21.06 -20.28
C PRO A 389 8.70 -22.07 -19.38
N ASN A 390 8.10 -23.14 -19.94
CA ASN A 390 7.36 -24.12 -19.13
C ASN A 390 8.32 -24.90 -18.21
N LEU A 391 8.44 -24.44 -16.97
CA LEU A 391 9.21 -25.08 -15.91
C LEU A 391 8.32 -25.90 -14.97
N ARG A 392 7.04 -26.12 -15.33
CA ARG A 392 5.99 -26.61 -14.43
C ARG A 392 5.95 -25.82 -13.12
N THR A 393 6.12 -24.50 -13.24
CA THR A 393 6.15 -23.58 -12.11
C THR A 393 4.97 -22.61 -12.17
N THR A 394 4.35 -22.36 -11.02
CA THR A 394 3.41 -21.24 -10.82
C THR A 394 3.75 -20.51 -9.52
N MET A 395 2.92 -19.56 -9.09
CA MET A 395 3.10 -18.80 -7.86
C MET A 395 1.97 -19.06 -6.88
N LEU A 396 2.32 -19.26 -5.61
CA LEU A 396 1.39 -19.22 -4.49
C LEU A 396 1.69 -17.98 -3.65
N VAL A 397 0.64 -17.33 -3.16
CA VAL A 397 0.80 -16.17 -2.26
C VAL A 397 -0.06 -16.40 -1.04
N GLY A 398 0.52 -16.19 0.13
CA GLY A 398 -0.18 -16.14 1.41
C GLY A 398 -0.07 -14.76 2.05
N TYR A 399 -1.12 -14.32 2.71
CA TYR A 399 -1.17 -13.05 3.44
C TYR A 399 -2.24 -13.13 4.52
N GLY A 400 -2.18 -12.24 5.51
CA GLY A 400 -3.17 -12.23 6.58
C GLY A 400 -2.81 -11.39 7.80
N VAL A 401 -3.50 -11.70 8.89
CA VAL A 401 -3.37 -10.98 10.16
C VAL A 401 -2.05 -11.33 10.83
N SER A 402 -1.17 -10.33 10.91
CA SER A 402 0.07 -10.41 11.67
C SER A 402 -0.01 -9.58 12.95
N SER A 403 0.60 -10.09 14.02
CA SER A 403 0.80 -9.34 15.27
C SER A 403 2.06 -8.44 15.23
N GLY A 404 2.94 -8.65 14.24
CA GLY A 404 4.18 -7.93 14.04
C GLY A 404 3.98 -6.45 13.74
N ARG A 405 4.73 -5.57 14.41
CA ARG A 405 4.67 -4.12 14.16
C ARG A 405 6.06 -3.54 13.97
N GLY A 406 6.21 -2.82 12.87
CA GLY A 406 7.37 -2.00 12.55
C GLY A 406 7.16 -0.55 12.94
N ARG A 407 8.22 0.23 12.76
CA ARG A 407 8.20 1.67 12.97
C ARG A 407 9.11 2.39 11.98
N PHE A 408 8.60 3.48 11.42
CA PHE A 408 9.43 4.47 10.74
C PHE A 408 10.16 5.34 11.76
N SER A 409 11.43 5.61 11.48
CA SER A 409 12.28 6.53 12.23
C SER A 409 12.87 7.55 11.27
N TYR A 410 12.89 8.83 11.65
CA TYR A 410 13.54 9.85 10.85
C TYR A 410 15.06 9.70 10.94
N ASP A 411 15.73 9.68 9.80
CA ASP A 411 17.18 9.63 9.62
C ASP A 411 17.63 10.98 9.05
N SER A 412 18.30 11.78 9.88
CA SER A 412 18.76 13.13 9.51
C SER A 412 19.86 13.11 8.45
N THR A 413 20.58 11.99 8.28
CA THR A 413 21.61 11.88 7.24
C THR A 413 21.02 11.72 5.84
N LYS A 414 19.81 11.16 5.77
CA LYS A 414 19.04 10.96 4.53
C LYS A 414 17.98 12.03 4.31
N ASP A 415 17.71 12.87 5.31
CA ASP A 415 16.52 13.75 5.36
C ASP A 415 15.23 12.97 5.03
N ASP A 416 15.08 11.77 5.62
CA ASP A 416 13.98 10.87 5.28
C ASP A 416 13.60 9.93 6.42
N ALA A 417 12.40 9.36 6.36
CA ALA A 417 11.97 8.34 7.30
C ALA A 417 12.28 6.94 6.76
N VAL A 418 13.00 6.15 7.57
CA VAL A 418 13.40 4.79 7.24
C VAL A 418 12.53 3.82 8.04
N LEU A 419 11.93 2.84 7.35
CA LEU A 419 11.20 1.75 7.99
C LEU A 419 12.18 0.86 8.77
N ASN A 420 11.81 0.49 10.00
CA ASN A 420 12.48 -0.54 10.77
C ASN A 420 11.47 -1.66 11.05
N TRP A 421 11.75 -2.83 10.49
CA TRP A 421 10.94 -4.03 10.63
C TRP A 421 11.70 -5.10 11.42
N PRO A 422 11.21 -5.54 12.58
CA PRO A 422 11.87 -6.58 13.36
C PRO A 422 11.94 -7.89 12.60
N SER A 423 13.08 -8.58 12.68
CA SER A 423 13.17 -9.96 12.24
C SER A 423 12.13 -10.82 12.99
N GLN A 424 11.56 -11.82 12.30
CA GLN A 424 10.53 -12.70 12.85
C GLN A 424 9.20 -12.04 13.24
N ALA A 425 8.95 -10.77 12.89
CA ALA A 425 7.69 -10.08 13.20
C ALA A 425 6.45 -10.81 12.66
N ASP A 426 6.55 -11.51 11.53
CA ASP A 426 5.47 -12.31 10.93
C ASP A 426 5.59 -13.81 11.21
N SER A 427 6.53 -14.26 12.03
CA SER A 427 6.92 -15.68 12.14
C SER A 427 5.75 -16.64 12.40
N THR A 428 4.85 -16.30 13.32
CA THR A 428 3.66 -17.12 13.63
C THR A 428 2.75 -17.29 12.41
N LEU A 429 2.40 -16.19 11.74
CA LEU A 429 1.56 -16.22 10.55
C LEU A 429 2.29 -16.91 9.39
N ALA A 430 3.55 -16.58 9.19
CA ALA A 430 4.39 -17.15 8.13
C ALA A 430 4.50 -18.67 8.24
N LYS A 431 4.67 -19.19 9.46
CA LYS A 431 4.67 -20.64 9.69
C LYS A 431 3.35 -21.27 9.28
N ARG A 432 2.22 -20.68 9.68
CA ARG A 432 0.90 -21.22 9.33
C ARG A 432 0.64 -21.17 7.82
N VAL A 433 1.00 -20.06 7.18
CA VAL A 433 0.92 -19.92 5.72
C VAL A 433 1.80 -20.97 5.04
N ASP A 434 3.03 -21.19 5.50
CA ASP A 434 3.92 -22.19 4.92
C ASP A 434 3.36 -23.61 5.05
N GLU A 435 2.77 -23.97 6.19
CA GLU A 435 2.08 -25.26 6.38
C GLU A 435 0.94 -25.45 5.38
N ARG A 436 0.11 -24.42 5.16
CA ARG A 436 -1.00 -24.48 4.20
C ARG A 436 -0.49 -24.57 2.77
N VAL A 437 0.50 -23.76 2.41
CA VAL A 437 1.15 -23.79 1.10
C VAL A 437 1.80 -25.15 0.84
N ALA A 438 2.43 -25.76 1.85
CA ALA A 438 3.00 -27.11 1.75
C ALA A 438 1.93 -28.16 1.45
N ALA A 439 0.81 -28.11 2.17
CA ALA A 439 -0.30 -29.03 1.98
C ALA A 439 -0.96 -28.87 0.60
N VAL A 440 -1.13 -27.63 0.12
CA VAL A 440 -1.67 -27.34 -1.23
C VAL A 440 -0.70 -27.77 -2.33
N ALA A 441 0.60 -27.55 -2.15
CA ALA A 441 1.58 -27.91 -3.17
C ALA A 441 1.82 -29.43 -3.27
N GLY A 442 1.62 -30.17 -2.18
CA GLY A 442 1.85 -31.61 -2.14
C GLY A 442 3.33 -31.99 -2.02
N THR A 443 3.58 -33.28 -1.77
CA THR A 443 4.92 -33.83 -1.50
C THR A 443 5.82 -33.94 -2.73
N GLY A 444 5.24 -34.01 -3.94
CA GLY A 444 5.95 -34.03 -5.21
C GLY A 444 6.37 -32.65 -5.74
N SER A 445 6.44 -31.64 -4.88
CA SER A 445 6.66 -30.24 -5.28
C SER A 445 7.89 -29.62 -4.63
N VAL A 446 8.59 -28.77 -5.39
CA VAL A 446 9.61 -27.85 -4.88
C VAL A 446 8.97 -26.49 -4.68
N ARG A 447 9.17 -25.92 -3.49
CA ARG A 447 8.68 -24.59 -3.13
C ARG A 447 9.85 -23.70 -2.70
N LEU A 448 9.88 -22.47 -3.20
CA LEU A 448 10.82 -21.46 -2.74
C LEU A 448 10.07 -20.23 -2.26
N ASP A 449 10.18 -19.93 -0.96
CA ASP A 449 9.71 -18.68 -0.37
C ASP A 449 10.63 -17.53 -0.77
N THR A 450 10.22 -16.79 -1.79
CA THR A 450 10.96 -15.64 -2.32
C THR A 450 10.95 -14.46 -1.36
N THR A 451 9.94 -14.35 -0.49
CA THR A 451 9.87 -13.29 0.52
C THR A 451 10.89 -13.52 1.64
N SER A 452 11.19 -14.77 1.98
CA SER A 452 12.27 -15.09 2.94
C SER A 452 13.66 -14.73 2.40
N LEU A 453 13.86 -14.77 1.08
CA LEU A 453 15.12 -14.37 0.43
C LEU A 453 15.24 -12.85 0.29
N VAL A 454 14.16 -12.22 -0.16
CA VAL A 454 14.08 -10.77 -0.39
C VAL A 454 12.85 -10.25 0.35
N PRO A 455 12.97 -9.86 1.63
CA PRO A 455 11.84 -9.38 2.42
C PRO A 455 11.20 -8.14 1.79
N ASN A 456 10.00 -8.31 1.23
CA ASN A 456 9.21 -7.23 0.66
C ASN A 456 7.72 -7.46 0.91
N THR A 457 6.95 -6.36 0.94
CA THR A 457 5.48 -6.38 1.00
C THR A 457 4.87 -5.52 -0.10
N TRP A 458 3.76 -6.00 -0.64
CA TRP A 458 2.90 -5.30 -1.60
C TRP A 458 1.66 -4.71 -0.92
N HIS A 459 1.44 -5.06 0.35
CA HIS A 459 0.34 -4.59 1.18
C HIS A 459 0.87 -3.86 2.44
N PRO A 460 1.64 -2.77 2.28
CA PRO A 460 2.18 -2.05 3.41
C PRO A 460 1.04 -1.30 4.12
N LEU A 461 0.97 -1.43 5.45
CA LEU A 461 -0.08 -0.83 6.26
C LEU A 461 0.48 -0.05 7.46
N GLY A 462 -0.15 1.05 7.88
CA GLY A 462 0.20 1.80 9.09
C GLY A 462 1.18 2.96 8.88
N GLY A 463 1.93 3.32 9.92
CA GLY A 463 2.80 4.51 9.95
C GLY A 463 2.08 5.80 10.37
N ALA A 464 0.87 6.02 9.85
CA ALA A 464 -0.03 7.12 10.26
C ALA A 464 -1.42 6.60 10.67
N SER A 465 -1.46 5.72 11.67
CA SER A 465 -2.67 4.98 12.05
C SER A 465 -3.78 5.81 12.72
N MET A 466 -5.04 5.37 12.53
CA MET A 466 -6.20 5.87 13.28
C MET A 466 -6.03 5.68 14.79
N ASN A 467 -6.60 6.61 15.56
CA ASN A 467 -6.50 6.71 17.02
C ASN A 467 -5.07 6.82 17.57
N VAL A 468 -4.11 7.14 16.72
CA VAL A 468 -2.70 7.33 17.10
C VAL A 468 -2.17 8.63 16.51
N VAL A 469 -2.36 8.82 15.20
CA VAL A 469 -1.92 10.02 14.47
C VAL A 469 -3.12 10.88 14.04
N CYS A 470 -4.26 10.24 13.82
CA CYS A 470 -5.50 10.89 13.43
C CYS A 470 -6.71 10.27 14.15
N ASP A 471 -7.83 10.99 14.18
CA ASP A 471 -9.10 10.46 14.67
C ASP A 471 -9.65 9.37 13.72
N LEU A 472 -10.79 8.77 14.07
CA LEU A 472 -11.42 7.71 13.27
C LEU A 472 -11.87 8.15 11.88
N GLU A 473 -12.06 9.45 11.66
CA GLU A 473 -12.36 10.01 10.35
C GLU A 473 -11.09 10.42 9.60
N GLY A 474 -9.90 10.21 10.19
CA GLY A 474 -8.62 10.56 9.61
C GLY A 474 -8.18 12.00 9.83
N ARG A 475 -8.86 12.78 10.67
CA ARG A 475 -8.44 14.15 10.95
C ARG A 475 -7.21 14.13 11.86
N GLY A 476 -6.13 14.80 11.47
CA GLY A 476 -4.90 14.89 12.27
C GLY A 476 -5.19 15.40 13.68
N GLU A 477 -4.72 14.68 14.70
CA GLU A 477 -4.94 15.06 16.09
C GLU A 477 -3.90 16.12 16.52
N GLY A 478 -4.33 17.37 16.65
CA GLY A 478 -3.69 18.28 17.60
C GLY A 478 -4.33 18.08 18.98
N PRO A 479 -3.59 18.19 20.09
CA PRO A 479 -4.15 17.99 21.43
C PRO A 479 -5.31 18.97 21.67
N PRO A 480 -6.32 18.60 22.48
CA PRO A 480 -7.38 19.52 22.89
C PRO A 480 -6.76 20.81 23.46
N ARG A 481 -7.28 21.98 23.07
CA ARG A 481 -6.81 23.30 23.54
C ARG A 481 -6.72 23.42 25.07
N SER A 482 -7.42 22.59 25.84
CA SER A 482 -7.38 22.56 27.30
C SER A 482 -6.06 22.04 27.90
N LEU A 483 -5.23 21.31 27.14
CA LEU A 483 -3.92 20.82 27.60
C LEU A 483 -2.76 21.82 27.38
N ARG A 484 -2.97 22.86 26.56
CA ARG A 484 -1.96 23.92 26.34
C ARG A 484 -1.71 24.81 27.56
N ALA A 485 -2.58 24.78 28.57
CA ALA A 485 -2.42 25.59 29.78
C ALA A 485 -1.47 24.98 30.85
N ARG A 486 -1.02 23.72 30.71
CA ARG A 486 -0.21 23.07 31.76
C ARG A 486 1.24 22.72 31.39
N ARG A 487 1.63 22.81 30.12
CA ARG A 487 3.04 22.59 29.71
C ARG A 487 3.89 23.86 29.60
N GLY A 488 3.34 25.03 29.90
CA GLY A 488 4.05 26.32 29.90
C GLY A 488 4.58 26.83 31.24
N ALA A 489 4.47 26.05 32.33
CA ALA A 489 4.75 26.54 33.69
C ALA A 489 5.81 25.74 34.48
N HIS A 490 6.52 24.78 33.88
CA HIS A 490 7.60 24.04 34.54
C HIS A 490 8.90 24.07 33.71
N ALA A 491 9.42 25.27 33.50
CA ALA A 491 10.82 25.47 33.11
C ALA A 491 11.22 26.93 33.38
N ARG A 492 11.25 27.33 34.66
CA ARG A 492 12.04 28.46 35.19
C ARG A 492 11.89 28.50 36.71
N GLN A 493 13.01 28.78 37.38
CA GLN A 493 13.19 29.08 38.82
C GLN A 493 13.39 27.89 39.78
N HIS A 494 14.65 27.47 39.89
CA HIS A 494 15.25 27.14 41.19
C HIS A 494 15.87 28.41 41.78
N ARG A 495 15.32 28.93 42.90
CA ARG A 495 16.06 29.58 44.00
C ARG A 495 15.11 29.89 45.17
N ARG A 496 15.30 29.13 46.26
CA ARG A 496 15.25 29.42 47.71
C ARG A 496 14.03 30.13 48.36
N LEU A 497 13.48 29.40 49.35
CA LEU A 497 13.11 29.73 50.75
C LEU A 497 11.69 30.24 51.12
N GLN A 498 10.96 29.30 51.75
CA GLN A 498 10.16 29.35 53.01
C GLN A 498 8.78 30.07 53.11
N PRO A 499 7.92 29.62 54.06
CA PRO A 499 6.46 29.54 53.89
C PRO A 499 5.66 30.58 54.69
N VAL A 500 4.41 30.82 54.29
CA VAL A 500 3.38 31.45 55.15
C VAL A 500 2.02 30.82 54.84
N ASP A 501 1.31 30.45 55.91
CA ASP A 501 -0.06 29.98 55.95
C ASP A 501 -1.09 31.07 55.58
N ASP A 502 -2.23 30.64 55.04
CA ASP A 502 -3.55 30.74 55.68
C ASP A 502 -4.75 31.19 54.79
N HIS A 503 -5.83 30.44 54.99
CA HIS A 503 -7.27 30.75 54.95
C HIS A 503 -8.08 31.23 53.71
N ARG A 504 -9.09 30.38 53.43
CA ARG A 504 -10.55 30.62 53.19
C ARG A 504 -11.06 31.31 51.90
N GLY A 505 -11.96 30.58 51.22
CA GLY A 505 -13.35 31.02 51.08
C GLY A 505 -13.90 31.27 49.67
N GLY A 506 -15.08 30.69 49.40
CA GLY A 506 -16.13 31.35 48.61
C GLY A 506 -16.34 30.88 47.16
N GLY A 507 -17.26 29.94 46.97
CA GLY A 507 -17.80 29.61 45.66
C GLY A 507 -18.69 30.72 45.07
N ARG A 508 -18.81 30.74 43.74
CA ARG A 508 -19.98 31.23 43.00
C ARG A 508 -19.97 30.69 41.58
N ALA A 509 -20.98 29.88 41.26
CA ALA A 509 -21.28 29.41 39.92
C ALA A 509 -21.78 30.59 39.05
N ARG A 510 -21.25 30.70 37.83
CA ARG A 510 -21.87 31.50 36.76
C ARG A 510 -21.91 30.67 35.48
N HIS A 511 -23.11 30.56 34.93
CA HIS A 511 -23.47 29.89 33.68
C HIS A 511 -22.54 30.27 32.52
N ARG A 512 -21.92 29.26 31.89
CA ARG A 512 -21.23 29.40 30.61
C ARG A 512 -22.18 29.03 29.48
N ARG A 513 -22.46 30.00 28.62
CA ARG A 513 -23.06 29.80 27.28
C ARG A 513 -22.23 28.80 26.49
N ALA A 514 -22.90 27.90 25.78
CA ALA A 514 -22.28 26.91 24.90
C ALA A 514 -21.47 27.60 23.78
N PRO A 515 -20.22 27.19 23.52
CA PRO A 515 -19.46 27.70 22.38
C PRO A 515 -19.94 27.06 21.08
N ARG A 516 -20.21 27.89 20.08
CA ARG A 516 -20.44 27.46 18.68
C ARG A 516 -19.25 26.61 18.18
N PRO A 517 -19.48 25.58 17.34
CA PRO A 517 -18.39 24.76 16.81
C PRO A 517 -17.49 25.61 15.91
N GLY A 518 -16.24 25.83 16.34
CA GLY A 518 -15.22 26.44 15.51
C GLY A 518 -14.87 25.56 14.32
N ARG A 519 -14.75 26.16 13.12
CA ARG A 519 -14.29 25.50 11.89
C ARG A 519 -12.92 24.85 12.15
N ARG A 520 -12.88 23.51 12.22
CA ARG A 520 -11.63 22.75 12.27
C ARG A 520 -10.94 22.89 10.90
N ARG A 521 -9.81 23.60 10.84
CA ARG A 521 -8.86 23.51 9.73
C ARG A 521 -8.02 22.27 10.01
N GLY A 522 -8.28 21.18 9.29
CA GLY A 522 -7.67 19.87 9.55
C GLY A 522 -6.83 19.38 8.37
N VAL A 523 -5.81 18.57 8.67
CA VAL A 523 -5.30 17.59 7.70
C VAL A 523 -6.22 16.38 7.77
N LEU A 524 -6.61 15.85 6.61
CA LEU A 524 -7.17 14.52 6.53
C LEU A 524 -6.06 13.55 6.13
N ILE A 525 -5.65 12.67 7.01
CA ILE A 525 -4.80 11.53 6.67
C ILE A 525 -5.74 10.43 6.21
N THR A 526 -5.55 9.89 5.01
CA THR A 526 -6.27 8.65 4.63
C THR A 526 -5.72 7.56 5.55
N PRO A 527 -6.48 7.11 6.56
CA PRO A 527 -5.86 6.36 7.62
C PRO A 527 -5.66 4.93 7.17
N VAL A 528 -4.60 4.33 7.68
CA VAL A 528 -4.41 2.89 7.54
C VAL A 528 -4.76 2.23 8.87
N PRO A 529 -5.59 1.17 8.87
CA PRO A 529 -6.06 0.60 10.10
C PRO A 529 -4.95 0.06 11.02
N ARG A 530 -5.24 0.06 12.32
CA ARG A 530 -4.34 -0.43 13.37
C ARG A 530 -4.77 -1.82 13.81
N HIS A 531 -4.01 -2.84 13.47
CA HIS A 531 -4.15 -4.16 14.07
C HIS A 531 -3.83 -4.12 15.58
N ARG A 532 -4.77 -4.58 16.43
CA ARG A 532 -4.58 -4.67 17.89
C ARG A 532 -3.47 -5.68 18.23
N ARG A 533 -2.78 -5.47 19.36
CA ARG A 533 -2.05 -6.55 20.04
C ARG A 533 -3.04 -7.23 20.97
N SER A 534 -3.27 -8.52 20.83
CA SER A 534 -4.06 -9.25 21.83
C SER A 534 -3.24 -9.33 23.12
N ARG A 535 -3.87 -9.01 24.25
CA ARG A 535 -3.37 -9.43 25.56
C ARG A 535 -3.93 -10.83 25.77
N ALA A 536 -3.10 -11.86 25.62
CA ALA A 536 -3.45 -13.21 26.03
C ALA A 536 -3.58 -13.23 27.57
N THR A 537 -4.76 -12.97 28.10
CA THR A 537 -5.06 -13.24 29.51
C THR A 537 -5.38 -14.72 29.65
N GLY A 538 -4.33 -15.51 29.89
CA GLY A 538 -4.48 -16.91 30.31
C GLY A 538 -5.11 -16.98 31.70
N ARG A 539 -6.44 -17.18 31.76
CA ARG A 539 -7.08 -17.72 32.96
C ARG A 539 -7.21 -19.23 32.79
N ARG A 540 -6.21 -19.96 33.30
CA ARG A 540 -6.38 -21.36 33.67
C ARG A 540 -7.47 -21.44 34.75
N ARG A 541 -8.57 -22.14 34.46
CA ARG A 541 -9.38 -22.79 35.48
C ARG A 541 -9.38 -24.28 35.18
N GLY A 542 -8.70 -25.04 36.05
CA GLY A 542 -8.85 -26.49 36.15
C GLY A 542 -9.92 -26.87 37.17
N THR A 543 -10.10 -28.19 37.34
CA THR A 543 -11.16 -28.99 38.00
C THR A 543 -12.25 -29.39 36.99
N GLY A 544 -12.34 -30.64 36.50
CA GLY A 544 -12.46 -31.95 37.18
C GLY A 544 -13.96 -32.22 37.40
N PHE A 545 -14.64 -33.30 36.99
CA PHE A 545 -14.34 -34.74 36.90
C PHE A 545 -15.53 -35.47 36.19
N THR A 546 -15.31 -36.68 35.62
CA THR A 546 -16.26 -37.78 35.26
C THR A 546 -17.46 -37.50 34.33
N GLY A 547 -17.89 -38.33 33.38
CA GLY A 547 -17.63 -39.72 33.01
C GLY A 547 -18.84 -40.26 32.18
N ALA A 548 -18.63 -41.36 31.47
CA ALA A 548 -19.62 -42.26 30.84
C ALA A 548 -20.02 -42.09 29.35
N ARG A 549 -19.97 -43.24 28.69
CA ARG A 549 -20.25 -43.58 27.29
C ARG A 549 -21.75 -43.81 27.05
N ARG A 550 -22.26 -43.54 25.84
CA ARG A 550 -22.85 -44.54 24.87
C ARG A 550 -23.77 -43.88 23.82
N ARG A 551 -23.52 -44.26 22.55
CA ARG A 551 -24.40 -44.62 21.42
C ARG A 551 -25.73 -43.86 21.16
N GLY A 552 -25.92 -43.47 19.89
CA GLY A 552 -27.24 -43.45 19.24
C GLY A 552 -27.43 -42.40 18.14
N THR A 553 -27.32 -42.82 16.88
CA THR A 553 -28.01 -42.22 15.69
C THR A 553 -29.14 -43.18 15.28
N PRO A 554 -30.06 -42.84 14.34
CA PRO A 554 -30.68 -41.58 13.86
C PRO A 554 -32.26 -41.79 13.89
N PRO A 555 -33.17 -41.25 13.02
CA PRO A 555 -33.06 -40.32 11.88
C PRO A 555 -34.19 -39.26 11.69
N GLY A 556 -33.99 -38.37 10.70
CA GLY A 556 -35.03 -38.08 9.69
C GLY A 556 -35.69 -36.69 9.70
N ARG A 557 -35.51 -35.96 8.58
CA ARG A 557 -36.44 -35.08 7.83
C ARG A 557 -35.59 -34.06 7.05
N SER A 558 -35.34 -34.21 5.74
CA SER A 558 -36.27 -34.06 4.61
C SER A 558 -37.11 -32.79 4.70
N CYS A 559 -36.72 -31.76 3.94
CA CYS A 559 -37.63 -30.88 3.22
C CYS A 559 -36.88 -30.27 2.02
N ALA A 560 -37.49 -30.44 0.84
CA ALA A 560 -37.06 -29.93 -0.44
C ALA A 560 -37.82 -28.63 -0.80
N ALA A 561 -37.10 -27.71 -1.48
CA ALA A 561 -37.55 -26.74 -2.50
C ALA A 561 -38.60 -25.66 -2.12
N PRO A 562 -38.76 -24.54 -2.89
CA PRO A 562 -38.24 -24.27 -4.24
C PRO A 562 -37.64 -22.87 -4.52
N SER A 563 -36.97 -22.84 -5.68
CA SER A 563 -36.69 -21.76 -6.64
C SER A 563 -37.62 -20.54 -6.70
N TYR A 564 -37.02 -19.35 -6.84
CA TYR A 564 -37.38 -18.20 -7.70
C TYR A 564 -36.09 -17.34 -7.80
N GLY A 565 -35.60 -16.81 -8.93
CA GLY A 565 -36.25 -16.44 -10.17
C GLY A 565 -36.26 -14.91 -10.33
N ALA A 566 -35.09 -14.29 -10.55
CA ALA A 566 -34.83 -13.02 -11.26
C ALA A 566 -33.36 -12.58 -11.03
#